data_AF-A0AAW2XED8-F1
#
_entry.id   AF-A0AAW2XED8-F1
#
_cell.length_a   1.000
_cell.length_b   1.000
_cell.length_c   1.000
_cell.angle_alpha   90.00
_cell.angle_beta   90.00
_cell.angle_gamma   90.00
#
_symmetry.space_group_name_H-M   'P 1'
#
loop_
_entity.id
_entity.type
_entity.pdbx_description
1 polymer ?
#
loop_
_entity_poly.entity_id
_entity_poly.type
_entity_poly.pdbx_seq_one_letter_code
_entity_poly.pdbx_strand_id
1 'polypeptide(L)'
;MIDSMPSLMYQITQHKWAWPFMQPVDVEGLGLHDYYQIIDRPMDFSTIKNQMEAKDGAGYKHVREICSDVRLVFKNAMKYNDEKSDVHVMAKTLLEKFEEKWLQFLPRVTEEEKRREEEEAEAQINMQLAQEAAHAKLAREINNELYDIDMHIEELRNGG
;
A
#
# COMPACT_ATOMS: atom_id res chain seq x y z
N MET A 1 8.25 5.83 -3.63
CA MET A 1 7.90 5.90 -2.17
C MET A 1 8.30 4.62 -1.45
N ILE A 2 8.07 3.44 -2.04
CA ILE A 2 8.76 2.20 -1.64
C ILE A 2 10.27 2.42 -1.62
N ASP A 3 10.86 3.19 -2.53
CA ASP A 3 12.32 3.37 -2.68
C ASP A 3 13.07 3.90 -1.45
N SER A 4 12.39 4.60 -0.53
CA SER A 4 12.99 5.07 0.73
C SER A 4 12.92 4.03 1.85
N MET A 5 11.99 3.06 1.74
CA MET A 5 11.79 1.99 2.71
C MET A 5 12.96 0.99 2.75
N PRO A 6 13.59 0.59 1.62
CA PRO A 6 14.82 -0.18 1.61
C PRO A 6 15.91 0.42 2.50
N SER A 7 16.04 1.75 2.57
CA SER A 7 17.04 2.39 3.43
C SER A 7 16.70 2.26 4.92
N LEU A 8 15.42 2.40 5.30
CA LEU A 8 14.99 2.19 6.68
C LEU A 8 15.15 0.72 7.09
N MET A 9 14.68 -0.20 6.24
CA MET A 9 14.81 -1.64 6.44
C MET A 9 16.26 -2.08 6.52
N TYR A 10 17.13 -1.54 5.66
CA TYR A 10 18.56 -1.80 5.70
C TYR A 10 19.17 -1.43 7.05
N GLN A 11 18.84 -0.25 7.59
CA GLN A 11 19.37 0.18 8.88
C GLN A 11 18.94 -0.70 10.06
N ILE A 12 17.75 -1.32 9.98
CA ILE A 12 17.27 -2.26 11.00
C ILE A 12 17.90 -3.65 10.81
N THR A 13 17.89 -4.17 9.59
CA THR A 13 18.39 -5.52 9.26
C THR A 13 19.91 -5.66 9.37
N GLN A 14 20.68 -4.56 9.30
CA GLN A 14 22.12 -4.56 9.55
C GLN A 14 22.49 -4.46 11.03
N HIS A 15 21.53 -4.28 11.93
CA HIS A 15 21.83 -4.26 13.35
C HIS A 15 22.32 -5.64 13.82
N LYS A 16 23.33 -5.68 14.70
CA LYS A 16 23.88 -6.94 15.24
C LYS A 16 22.86 -7.84 15.96
N TRP A 17 21.71 -7.30 16.32
CA TRP A 17 20.60 -8.03 16.96
C TRP A 17 19.46 -8.38 16.01
N ALA A 18 19.59 -8.12 14.71
CA ALA A 18 18.54 -8.41 13.75
C ALA A 18 18.43 -9.90 13.41
N TRP A 19 19.50 -10.68 13.62
CA TRP A 19 19.63 -12.05 13.14
C TRP A 19 18.45 -13.00 13.49
N PRO A 20 17.80 -12.95 14.68
CA PRO A 20 16.67 -13.85 14.98
C PRO A 20 15.42 -13.56 14.13
N PHE A 21 15.35 -12.37 13.55
CA PHE A 21 14.19 -11.84 12.84
C PHE A 21 14.36 -11.91 11.33
N MET A 22 15.49 -12.43 10.84
CA MET A 22 15.84 -12.41 9.42
C MET A 22 15.12 -13.48 8.60
N GLN A 23 14.67 -14.56 9.24
CA GLN A 23 14.00 -15.71 8.63
C GLN A 23 12.79 -16.11 9.47
N PRO A 24 11.83 -16.88 8.92
CA PRO A 24 10.74 -17.45 9.71
C PRO A 24 11.27 -18.24 10.91
N VAL A 25 10.52 -18.21 12.02
CA VAL A 25 10.89 -18.97 13.22
C VAL A 25 10.87 -20.47 12.89
N ASP A 26 11.99 -21.15 13.12
CA ASP A 26 12.12 -22.60 12.97
C ASP A 26 11.47 -23.32 14.16
N VAL A 27 10.14 -23.39 14.14
CA VAL A 27 9.36 -23.96 15.25
C VAL A 27 9.65 -25.44 15.46
N GLU A 28 9.95 -26.19 14.40
CA GLU A 28 10.27 -27.62 14.48
C GLU A 28 11.67 -27.83 15.06
N GLY A 29 12.68 -27.15 14.50
CA GLY A 29 14.06 -27.25 14.97
C GLY A 29 14.25 -26.74 16.40
N LEU A 30 13.41 -25.81 16.87
CA LEU A 30 13.43 -25.29 18.23
C LEU A 30 12.45 -25.99 19.19
N GLY A 31 11.62 -26.93 18.71
CA GLY A 31 10.66 -27.66 19.55
C GLY A 31 9.52 -26.80 20.11
N LEU A 32 9.10 -25.76 19.40
CA LEU A 32 8.13 -24.75 19.82
C LEU A 32 6.70 -25.16 19.43
N HIS A 33 6.17 -26.20 20.09
CA HIS A 33 4.89 -26.83 19.72
C HIS A 33 3.65 -25.94 19.92
N ASP A 34 3.75 -24.89 20.73
CA ASP A 34 2.68 -23.93 21.03
C ASP A 34 2.81 -22.62 20.23
N TYR A 35 3.85 -22.46 19.40
CA TYR A 35 4.13 -21.20 18.71
C TYR A 35 2.93 -20.69 17.89
N TYR A 36 2.32 -21.53 17.05
CA TYR A 36 1.16 -21.14 16.25
C TYR A 36 -0.16 -21.10 17.03
N GLN A 37 -0.17 -21.54 18.28
CA GLN A 37 -1.32 -21.35 19.19
C GLN A 37 -1.26 -19.95 19.83
N ILE A 38 -0.05 -19.43 20.02
CA ILE A 38 0.21 -18.12 20.64
C ILE A 38 0.32 -17.02 19.57
N ILE A 39 0.95 -17.30 18.43
CA ILE A 39 1.25 -16.34 17.37
C ILE A 39 0.35 -16.57 16.16
N ASP A 40 -0.62 -15.66 15.99
CA ASP A 40 -1.66 -15.76 14.96
C ASP A 40 -1.12 -15.55 13.54
N ARG A 41 -0.21 -14.58 13.38
CA ARG A 41 0.41 -14.26 12.08
C ARG A 41 1.93 -14.19 12.24
N PRO A 42 2.66 -15.28 11.98
CA PRO A 42 4.12 -15.27 11.92
C PRO A 42 4.62 -14.25 10.90
N MET A 43 5.75 -13.60 11.19
CA MET A 43 6.35 -12.61 10.30
C MET A 43 7.85 -12.51 10.55
N ASP A 44 8.61 -12.21 9.50
CA ASP A 44 10.07 -12.05 9.52
C ASP A 44 10.52 -11.12 8.37
N PHE A 45 11.78 -10.68 8.39
CA PHE A 45 12.29 -9.74 7.40
C PHE A 45 12.45 -10.32 5.98
N SER A 46 12.64 -11.63 5.82
CA SER A 46 12.67 -12.22 4.49
C SER A 46 11.27 -12.25 3.86
N THR A 47 10.24 -12.56 4.64
CA THR A 47 8.84 -12.48 4.20
C THR A 47 8.47 -11.06 3.79
N ILE A 48 8.80 -10.05 4.61
CA ILE A 48 8.58 -8.64 4.27
C ILE A 48 9.32 -8.26 2.99
N LYS A 49 10.59 -8.65 2.85
CA LYS A 49 11.39 -8.37 1.65
C LYS A 49 10.75 -8.97 0.40
N ASN A 50 10.37 -10.24 0.45
CA ASN A 50 9.74 -10.93 -0.68
C ASN A 50 8.43 -10.23 -1.08
N GLN A 51 7.64 -9.79 -0.10
CA GLN A 51 6.39 -9.06 -0.33
C GLN A 51 6.62 -7.65 -0.93
N MET A 52 7.71 -6.98 -0.55
CA MET A 52 8.11 -5.70 -1.18
C MET A 52 8.55 -5.88 -2.64
N GLU A 53 9.14 -7.02 -2.97
CA GLU A 53 9.70 -7.32 -4.30
C GLU A 53 8.68 -8.05 -5.23
N ALA A 54 7.48 -8.33 -4.74
CA ALA A 54 6.43 -9.03 -5.48
C ALA A 54 6.00 -8.24 -6.74
N LYS A 55 5.94 -8.93 -7.89
CA LYS A 55 5.67 -8.34 -9.21
C LYS A 55 4.27 -8.63 -9.77
N ASP A 56 3.55 -9.54 -9.11
CA ASP A 56 2.23 -10.03 -9.51
C ASP A 56 1.06 -9.18 -8.96
N GLY A 57 1.37 -8.02 -8.38
CA GLY A 57 0.39 -7.14 -7.74
C GLY A 57 -0.05 -7.61 -6.35
N ALA A 58 0.51 -8.70 -5.82
CA ALA A 58 0.24 -9.14 -4.46
C ALA A 58 1.00 -8.31 -3.42
N GLY A 59 2.05 -7.58 -3.81
CA GLY A 59 2.92 -6.80 -2.91
C GLY A 59 2.24 -5.66 -2.16
N TYR A 60 2.99 -5.03 -1.25
CA TYR A 60 2.48 -3.90 -0.47
C TYR A 60 2.11 -2.71 -1.36
N LYS A 61 0.97 -2.08 -1.05
CA LYS A 61 0.47 -0.89 -1.75
C LYS A 61 0.95 0.39 -1.07
N HIS A 62 1.09 0.35 0.25
CA HIS A 62 1.48 1.50 1.07
C HIS A 62 2.65 1.17 1.99
N VAL A 63 3.55 2.14 2.19
CA VAL A 63 4.70 2.02 3.11
C VAL A 63 4.23 1.68 4.53
N ARG A 64 3.04 2.16 4.92
CA ARG A 64 2.44 1.87 6.23
C ARG A 64 2.15 0.38 6.45
N GLU A 65 1.86 -0.38 5.40
CA GLU A 65 1.67 -1.83 5.49
C GLU A 65 2.99 -2.53 5.82
N ILE A 66 4.08 -2.12 5.16
CA ILE A 66 5.43 -2.61 5.46
C ILE A 66 5.78 -2.33 6.93
N CYS A 67 5.53 -1.10 7.40
CA CYS A 67 5.78 -0.73 8.78
C CYS A 67 4.92 -1.51 9.79
N SER A 68 3.69 -1.88 9.41
CA SER A 68 2.84 -2.75 10.22
C SER A 68 3.46 -4.13 10.40
N ASP A 69 4.01 -4.70 9.33
CA ASP A 69 4.63 -6.02 9.37
C ASP A 69 5.97 -6.01 10.11
N VAL A 70 6.78 -4.96 9.98
CA VAL A 70 8.00 -4.77 10.80
C VAL A 70 7.65 -4.74 12.29
N ARG A 71 6.62 -4.00 12.68
CA ARG A 71 6.15 -3.99 14.08
C ARG A 71 5.68 -5.37 14.51
N LEU A 72 5.03 -6.11 13.62
CA LEU A 72 4.54 -7.45 13.92
C LEU A 72 5.68 -8.43 14.22
N VAL A 73 6.78 -8.39 13.46
CA VAL A 73 7.99 -9.20 13.73
C VAL A 73 8.39 -9.07 15.21
N PHE A 74 8.55 -7.83 15.68
CA PHE A 74 8.98 -7.58 17.06
C PHE A 74 7.89 -7.87 18.10
N LYS A 75 6.63 -7.53 17.80
CA LYS A 75 5.50 -7.83 18.70
C LYS A 75 5.30 -9.32 18.89
N ASN A 76 5.45 -10.13 17.84
CA ASN A 76 5.38 -11.59 17.95
C ASN A 76 6.52 -12.13 18.81
N ALA A 77 7.74 -11.64 18.60
CA ALA A 77 8.89 -12.02 19.42
C ALA A 77 8.68 -11.68 20.90
N MET A 78 8.19 -10.47 21.20
CA MET A 78 7.91 -10.06 22.59
C MET A 78 6.71 -10.82 23.20
N LYS A 79 5.70 -11.18 22.39
CA LYS A 79 4.52 -11.94 22.84
C LYS A 79 4.89 -13.38 23.19
N TYR A 80 5.75 -14.00 22.40
CA TYR A 80 6.12 -15.41 22.58
C TYR A 80 7.21 -15.61 23.63
N ASN A 81 8.18 -14.69 23.72
CA ASN A 81 9.35 -14.87 24.59
C ASN A 81 9.20 -14.09 25.91
N ASP A 82 9.68 -14.69 27.01
CA ASP A 82 9.75 -14.05 28.32
C ASP A 82 10.49 -12.71 28.27
N GLU A 83 10.04 -11.71 29.03
CA GLU A 83 10.59 -10.34 29.04
C GLU A 83 12.09 -10.28 29.34
N LYS A 84 12.63 -11.28 30.05
CA LYS A 84 14.06 -11.37 30.41
C LYS A 84 14.89 -12.14 29.39
N SER A 85 14.26 -12.77 28.40
CA SER A 85 14.97 -13.48 27.35
C SER A 85 15.71 -12.50 26.43
N ASP A 86 16.85 -12.94 25.88
CA ASP A 86 17.61 -12.13 24.93
C ASP A 86 16.75 -11.73 23.72
N VAL A 87 15.94 -12.65 23.18
CA VAL A 87 15.10 -12.39 22.01
C VAL A 87 14.07 -11.30 22.28
N HIS A 88 13.45 -11.29 23.47
CA HIS A 88 12.51 -10.24 23.86
C HIS A 88 13.21 -8.88 23.95
N VAL A 89 14.36 -8.82 24.62
CA VAL A 89 15.15 -7.58 24.77
C VAL A 89 15.60 -7.07 23.40
N MET A 90 16.08 -7.95 22.54
CA MET A 90 16.49 -7.63 21.17
C MET A 90 15.33 -7.06 20.35
N ALA A 91 14.14 -7.68 20.42
CA ALA A 91 12.94 -7.23 19.73
C ALA A 91 12.50 -5.84 20.21
N LYS A 92 12.46 -5.62 21.52
CA LYS A 92 12.10 -4.33 22.12
C LYS A 92 13.05 -3.22 21.67
N THR A 93 14.36 -3.44 21.78
CA THR A 93 15.37 -2.46 21.37
C THR A 93 15.29 -2.13 19.87
N LEU A 94 15.07 -3.13 19.02
CA LEU A 94 14.95 -2.89 17.58
C LEU A 94 13.64 -2.20 17.22
N LEU A 95 12.53 -2.50 17.91
CA LEU A 95 11.27 -1.80 17.74
C LEU A 95 11.41 -0.31 18.11
N GLU A 96 12.02 0.00 19.24
CA GLU A 96 12.28 1.39 19.66
C GLU A 96 13.11 2.13 18.58
N LYS A 97 14.21 1.53 18.12
CA LYS A 97 15.05 2.08 17.04
C LYS A 97 14.26 2.27 15.74
N PHE A 98 13.37 1.33 15.41
CA PHE A 98 12.52 1.42 14.23
C PHE A 98 11.54 2.58 14.36
N GLU A 99 10.86 2.75 15.49
CA GLU A 99 9.92 3.86 15.69
C GLU A 99 10.61 5.23 15.67
N GLU A 100 11.79 5.36 16.30
CA GLU A 100 12.59 6.59 16.24
C GLU A 100 12.89 7.00 14.80
N LYS A 101 13.31 6.04 13.97
CA LYS A 101 13.59 6.29 12.56
C LYS A 101 12.31 6.53 11.79
N TRP A 102 11.27 5.74 12.00
CA TRP A 102 9.98 5.92 11.34
C TRP A 102 9.43 7.33 11.58
N LEU A 103 9.56 7.86 12.80
CA LEU A 103 9.15 9.23 13.12
C LEU A 103 9.89 10.29 12.29
N GLN A 104 11.16 10.07 11.96
CA GLN A 104 11.93 10.96 11.07
C GLN A 104 11.47 10.87 9.61
N PHE A 105 10.95 9.71 9.18
CA PHE A 105 10.44 9.49 7.82
C PHE A 105 8.96 9.89 7.66
N LEU A 106 8.19 9.94 8.75
CA LEU A 106 6.75 10.21 8.75
C LEU A 106 6.33 11.49 7.99
N PRO A 107 7.01 12.65 8.16
CA PRO A 107 6.62 13.86 7.43
C PRO A 107 6.67 13.67 5.92
N ARG A 108 7.76 13.08 5.41
CA ARG A 108 7.95 12.82 3.98
C ARG A 108 6.91 11.83 3.44
N VAL A 109 6.58 10.79 4.21
CA VAL A 109 5.53 9.82 3.84
C VAL A 109 4.18 10.53 3.75
N THR A 110 3.85 11.36 4.74
CA THR A 110 2.56 12.06 4.81
C THR A 110 2.41 13.07 3.68
N GLU A 111 3.47 13.83 3.36
CA GLU A 111 3.47 14.78 2.25
C GLU A 111 3.27 14.09 0.89
N GLU A 112 3.96 12.96 0.69
CA GLU A 112 3.88 12.18 -0.55
C GLU A 112 2.55 11.42 -0.68
N GLU A 113 1.93 10.99 0.43
CA GLU A 113 0.56 10.48 0.46
C GLU A 113 -0.45 11.57 0.06
N LYS A 114 -0.35 12.76 0.67
CA LYS A 114 -1.21 13.91 0.33
C LYS A 114 -1.08 14.31 -1.14
N ARG A 115 0.15 14.37 -1.66
CA ARG A 115 0.40 14.70 -3.08
C ARG A 115 -0.28 13.71 -4.01
N ARG A 116 -0.23 12.41 -3.69
CA ARG A 116 -0.90 11.36 -4.50
C ARG A 116 -2.41 11.48 -4.44
N GLU A 117 -2.98 11.72 -3.26
CA GLU A 117 -4.42 11.94 -3.11
C GLU A 117 -4.89 13.14 -3.93
N GLU A 118 -4.12 14.23 -3.94
CA GLU A 118 -4.39 15.42 -4.76
C GLU A 118 -4.31 15.11 -6.27
N GLU A 119 -3.28 14.39 -6.71
CA GLU A 119 -3.09 13.97 -8.11
C GLU A 119 -4.20 13.03 -8.59
N GLU A 120 -4.62 12.08 -7.74
CA GLU A 120 -5.73 11.17 -8.02
C GLU A 120 -7.07 11.91 -8.11
N ALA A 121 -7.33 12.85 -7.18
CA ALA A 121 -8.52 13.69 -7.21
C ALA A 121 -8.57 14.57 -8.47
N GLU A 122 -7.45 15.19 -8.85
CA GLU A 122 -7.35 15.98 -10.08
C GLU A 122 -7.58 15.12 -11.33
N ALA A 123 -6.96 13.94 -11.40
CA ALA A 123 -7.15 13.00 -12.50
C ALA A 123 -8.63 12.58 -12.63
N GLN A 124 -9.32 12.36 -11.51
CA GLN A 124 -10.72 11.99 -11.50
C GLN A 124 -11.63 13.12 -11.97
N ILE A 125 -11.37 14.36 -11.54
CA ILE A 125 -12.08 15.55 -12.03
C ILE A 125 -11.87 15.72 -13.53
N ASN A 126 -10.62 15.61 -14.00
CA ASN A 126 -10.30 15.74 -15.42
C ASN A 126 -10.99 14.66 -16.27
N MET A 127 -11.03 13.42 -15.78
CA MET A 127 -11.77 12.33 -16.44
C MET A 127 -13.27 12.65 -16.52
N GLN A 128 -13.86 13.19 -15.46
CA GLN A 128 -15.28 13.55 -15.44
C GLN A 128 -15.58 14.72 -16.41
N LEU A 129 -14.76 15.75 -16.43
CA LEU A 129 -14.89 16.86 -17.40
C LEU A 129 -14.79 16.37 -18.85
N ALA A 130 -13.87 15.43 -19.13
CA ALA A 130 -13.74 14.84 -20.45
C ALA A 130 -14.99 14.02 -20.85
N GLN A 131 -15.56 13.27 -19.92
CA GLN A 131 -16.82 12.54 -20.14
C GLN A 131 -17.98 13.51 -20.39
N GLU A 132 -18.12 14.57 -19.58
CA GLU A 132 -19.16 15.57 -19.74
C GLU A 132 -19.05 16.31 -21.08
N ALA A 133 -17.84 16.69 -21.49
CA ALA A 133 -17.60 17.32 -22.78
C ALA A 133 -17.95 16.38 -23.95
N ALA A 134 -17.63 15.08 -23.84
CA ALA A 134 -18.00 14.07 -24.83
C ALA A 134 -19.52 13.90 -24.92
N HIS A 135 -20.22 13.84 -23.79
CA HIS A 135 -21.67 13.77 -23.74
C HIS A 135 -22.33 15.03 -24.34
N ALA A 136 -21.83 16.22 -24.02
CA ALA A 136 -22.35 17.47 -24.56
C ALA A 136 -22.17 17.55 -26.09
N LYS A 137 -21.03 17.06 -26.61
CA LYS A 137 -20.78 16.99 -28.05
C LYS A 137 -21.79 16.08 -28.76
N LEU A 138 -22.02 14.88 -28.23
CA LEU A 138 -22.99 13.93 -28.78
C LEU A 138 -24.42 14.50 -28.75
N ALA A 139 -24.82 15.14 -27.65
CA ALA A 139 -26.13 15.77 -27.54
C ALA A 139 -26.35 16.85 -28.61
N ARG A 140 -25.31 17.64 -28.90
CA ARG A 140 -25.37 18.65 -29.97
C ARG A 140 -25.47 18.03 -31.36
N GLU A 141 -24.74 16.94 -31.62
CA GLU A 141 -24.81 16.21 -32.89
C GLU A 141 -26.21 15.64 -33.13
N ILE A 142 -26.80 15.00 -32.12
CA ILE A 142 -28.18 14.49 -32.18
C ILE A 142 -29.19 15.62 -32.44
N ASN A 143 -29.04 16.78 -31.77
CA ASN A 143 -29.96 17.90 -31.98
C ASN A 143 -29.89 18.47 -33.40
N ASN A 144 -28.70 18.49 -34.01
CA ASN A 144 -28.54 18.91 -35.39
C ASN A 144 -29.20 17.92 -36.37
N GLU A 145 -29.02 16.61 -36.16
CA GLU A 145 -29.67 15.58 -36.99
C GLU A 145 -31.20 15.65 -36.90
N LEU A 146 -31.75 15.88 -35.70
CA LEU A 146 -33.19 16.07 -35.52
C LEU A 146 -33.71 17.29 -36.30
N TYR A 147 -32.99 18.42 -36.26
CA TYR A 147 -33.34 19.61 -37.03
C TYR A 147 -33.35 19.35 -38.54
N ASP A 148 -32.33 18.63 -39.03
CA ASP A 148 -32.25 18.27 -40.45
C ASP A 148 -33.43 17.37 -40.87
N ILE A 149 -33.83 16.42 -40.02
CA ILE A 149 -34.99 15.55 -40.26
C ILE A 149 -36.29 16.36 -40.27
N ASP A 150 -36.51 17.24 -39.31
CA ASP A 150 -37.72 18.08 -39.23
C ASP A 150 -37.86 18.96 -40.49
N MET A 151 -36.76 19.52 -40.98
CA MET A 151 -36.74 20.30 -42.22
C MET A 151 -37.17 19.45 -43.43
N HIS A 152 -36.67 18.21 -43.55
CA HIS A 152 -37.06 17.31 -44.63
C HIS A 152 -38.54 16.92 -44.55
N ILE A 153 -39.08 16.71 -43.34
CA ILE A 153 -40.51 16.38 -43.15
C ILE A 153 -41.39 17.55 -43.60
N GLU A 154 -41.01 18.79 -43.29
CA GLU A 154 -41.76 19.98 -43.72
C GLU A 154 -41.71 20.17 -45.25
N GLU A 155 -40.57 19.91 -45.89
CA GLU A 155 -40.47 19.93 -47.36
C GLU A 155 -41.41 18.90 -48.01
N LEU A 156 -41.46 17.68 -47.49
CA LEU A 156 -42.37 16.63 -47.97
C LEU A 156 -43.85 17.00 -47.77
N ARG A 157 -44.17 17.73 -46.70
CA ARG A 157 -45.55 18.13 -46.39
C ARG A 157 -46.05 19.29 -47.26
N ASN A 158 -45.16 20.19 -47.67
CA ASN A 158 -45.51 21.37 -48.45
C ASN A 158 -45.34 21.18 -49.97
N GLY A 159 -44.72 20.08 -50.40
CA GLY A 159 -44.45 19.75 -51.81
C GLY A 159 -45.44 18.78 -52.48
N GLY A 160 -46.52 18.37 -51.81
CA GLY A 160 -47.60 17.52 -52.33
C GLY A 160 -48.96 18.19 -52.25
#